data_AF-A0A075HZA6-F1
#
_entry.id   AF-A0A075HZA6-F1
#
_cell.length_a   1.000
_cell.length_b   1.000
_cell.length_c   1.000
_cell.angle_alpha   90.00
_cell.angle_beta   90.00
_cell.angle_gamma   90.00
#
_symmetry.space_group_name_H-M   'P 1'
#
loop_
_entity.id
_entity.type
_entity.pdbx_description
1 polymer ?
#
loop_
_entity_poly.entity_id
_entity_poly.type
_entity_poly.pdbx_seq_one_letter_code
_entity_poly.pdbx_strand_id
1 'polypeptide(L)'
;MKRLDAIPFDKARKFARSLKLEGQKDWGEYSKSGKRPKYIPANPRRTYKKEWKGWGDWLGTGYIAPIYRQYCSFNEARKYARTLGLKRRDEWNAHNILRTKRQNSKTRNDVPRDPRSVYKKEWKGWGNFLGTENIAPISKKYRSFKEARKFVHELKLESRQEWQKYYMKGKIPKDIPKHPEDTYKNKGWKGMGDWLGTGYIANRDRKYLPPIEAKIEARKIAKKLGIKTPRQWHDAYKAGKIPSNLPGSLWGTYYYEREKRKK
;
A
#
# COMPACT_ATOMS: atom_id res chain seq x y z
N MET A 1 15.16 61.70 9.69
CA MET A 1 14.43 61.46 8.42
C MET A 1 12.95 61.31 8.76
N LYS A 2 12.09 62.27 8.37
CA LYS A 2 10.65 62.28 8.68
C LYS A 2 10.00 60.97 8.20
N ARG A 3 9.26 60.31 9.08
CA ARG A 3 8.48 59.09 8.78
C ARG A 3 7.35 59.52 7.84
N LEU A 4 7.54 59.31 6.53
CA LEU A 4 6.49 59.56 5.54
C LEU A 4 5.32 58.63 5.84
N ASP A 5 4.12 59.21 5.98
CA ASP A 5 2.90 58.47 6.27
C ASP A 5 2.62 57.50 5.13
N ALA A 6 2.71 56.20 5.43
CA ALA A 6 2.34 55.16 4.51
C ALA A 6 0.85 55.29 4.17
N ILE A 7 0.48 55.12 2.90
CA ILE A 7 -0.93 55.17 2.49
C ILE A 7 -1.74 54.07 3.21
N PRO A 8 -3.07 54.20 3.32
CA PRO A 8 -3.90 53.17 3.94
C PRO A 8 -3.66 51.77 3.37
N PHE A 9 -3.71 50.75 4.23
CA PHE A 9 -3.37 49.37 3.91
C PHE A 9 -4.00 48.88 2.61
N ASP A 10 -5.30 49.14 2.41
CA ASP A 10 -6.04 48.70 1.22
C ASP A 10 -5.51 49.30 -0.09
N LYS A 11 -5.11 50.57 -0.08
CA LYS A 11 -4.52 51.23 -1.26
C LYS A 11 -3.13 50.67 -1.54
N ALA A 12 -2.32 50.50 -0.51
CA ALA A 12 -0.97 49.94 -0.66
C ALA A 12 -0.99 48.48 -1.10
N ARG A 13 -1.95 47.69 -0.61
CA ARG A 13 -2.19 46.29 -1.00
C ARG A 13 -2.68 46.19 -2.45
N LYS A 14 -3.59 47.06 -2.88
CA LYS A 14 -4.03 47.12 -4.29
C LYS A 14 -2.84 47.38 -5.23
N PHE A 15 -1.97 48.32 -4.87
CA PHE A 15 -0.73 48.57 -5.60
C PHE A 15 0.21 47.36 -5.59
N ALA A 16 0.43 46.73 -4.42
CA ALA A 16 1.28 45.56 -4.33
C ALA A 16 0.79 44.40 -5.23
N ARG A 17 -0.52 44.20 -5.31
CA ARG A 17 -1.16 43.19 -6.17
C ARG A 17 -1.04 43.51 -7.66
N SER A 18 -1.05 44.79 -8.06
CA SER A 18 -0.90 45.14 -9.49
C SER A 18 0.48 44.80 -10.06
N LEU A 19 1.49 44.62 -9.20
CA LEU A 19 2.84 44.22 -9.59
C LEU A 19 2.97 42.72 -9.90
N LYS A 20 1.97 41.90 -9.53
CA LYS A 20 1.95 40.44 -9.77
C LYS A 20 3.21 39.69 -9.30
N LEU A 21 3.80 40.14 -8.20
CA LEU A 21 4.97 39.50 -7.59
C LEU A 21 4.57 38.20 -6.87
N GLU A 22 5.42 37.16 -6.93
CA GLU A 22 5.06 35.81 -6.46
C GLU A 22 5.41 35.57 -5.00
N GLY A 23 6.31 36.37 -4.43
CA GLY A 23 6.70 36.18 -3.04
C GLY A 23 7.46 37.32 -2.39
N GLN A 24 7.81 37.09 -1.11
CA GLN A 24 8.58 38.03 -0.29
C GLN A 24 9.92 38.41 -0.94
N LYS A 25 10.58 37.46 -1.63
CA LYS A 25 11.87 37.69 -2.28
C LYS A 25 11.74 38.76 -3.37
N ASP A 26 10.79 38.56 -4.29
CA ASP A 26 10.52 39.49 -5.40
C ASP A 26 10.08 40.86 -4.88
N TRP A 27 9.29 40.92 -3.80
CA TRP A 27 8.96 42.18 -3.14
C TRP A 27 10.21 42.88 -2.58
N GLY A 28 11.13 42.12 -2.00
CA GLY A 28 12.41 42.62 -1.49
C GLY A 28 13.28 43.20 -2.61
N GLU A 29 13.38 42.51 -3.73
CA GLU A 29 14.12 42.96 -4.92
C GLU A 29 13.47 44.21 -5.53
N TYR A 30 12.15 44.19 -5.75
CA TYR A 30 11.38 45.36 -6.19
C TYR A 30 11.59 46.56 -5.25
N SER A 31 11.55 46.35 -3.93
CA SER A 31 11.72 47.41 -2.94
C SER A 31 13.11 48.05 -2.97
N LYS A 32 14.14 47.32 -3.41
CA LYS A 32 15.52 47.79 -3.55
C LYS A 32 15.80 48.44 -4.91
N SER A 33 14.99 48.15 -5.93
CA SER A 33 15.20 48.62 -7.31
C SER A 33 15.07 50.14 -7.52
N GLY A 34 14.69 50.91 -6.50
CA GLY A 34 14.37 52.34 -6.62
C GLY A 34 13.01 52.65 -7.26
N LYS A 35 12.33 51.65 -7.87
CA LYS A 35 11.01 51.81 -8.52
C LYS A 35 9.83 51.86 -7.55
N ARG A 36 10.05 51.58 -6.26
CA ARG A 36 9.01 51.59 -5.22
C ARG A 36 8.65 53.04 -4.86
N PRO A 37 7.38 53.47 -5.02
CA PRO A 37 6.95 54.78 -4.58
C PRO A 37 7.24 55.00 -3.09
N LYS A 38 7.65 56.21 -2.72
CA LYS A 38 8.06 56.53 -1.33
C LYS A 38 6.97 56.24 -0.29
N TYR A 39 5.71 56.34 -0.68
CA TYR A 39 4.53 56.12 0.17
C TYR A 39 4.09 54.64 0.28
N ILE A 40 4.72 53.72 -0.46
CA ILE A 40 4.53 52.27 -0.33
C ILE A 40 5.63 51.73 0.57
N PRO A 41 5.36 51.10 1.72
CA PRO A 41 6.40 50.69 2.65
C PRO A 41 7.25 49.54 2.09
N ALA A 42 8.57 49.60 2.28
CA ALA A 42 9.47 48.46 1.99
C ALA A 42 9.18 47.25 2.89
N ASN A 43 8.76 47.50 4.14
CA ASN A 43 8.38 46.47 5.11
C ASN A 43 6.89 46.63 5.49
N PRO A 44 5.97 46.08 4.67
CA PRO A 44 4.53 46.20 4.93
C PRO A 44 4.10 45.47 6.20
N ARG A 45 4.75 44.34 6.56
CA ARG A 45 4.53 43.64 7.83
C ARG A 45 4.71 44.54 9.05
N ARG A 46 5.77 45.34 9.07
CA ARG A 46 6.05 46.27 10.18
C ARG A 46 5.11 47.48 10.16
N THR A 47 4.73 47.92 8.97
CA THR A 47 3.94 49.15 8.79
C THR A 47 2.47 48.93 9.11
N TYR A 48 1.89 47.82 8.64
CA TYR A 48 0.48 47.48 8.80
C TYR A 48 0.29 46.35 9.81
N LYS A 49 0.95 46.45 10.97
CA LYS A 49 1.03 45.36 11.95
C LYS A 49 -0.34 44.80 12.35
N LYS A 50 -1.37 45.65 12.40
CA LYS A 50 -2.74 45.26 12.81
C LYS A 50 -3.51 44.58 11.68
N GLU A 51 -3.28 44.99 10.43
CA GLU A 51 -3.98 44.52 9.24
C GLU A 51 -3.24 43.40 8.49
N TRP A 52 -1.97 43.17 8.82
CA TRP A 52 -1.09 42.24 8.13
C TRP A 52 -1.52 40.78 8.31
N LYS A 53 -1.96 40.16 7.22
CA LYS A 53 -2.37 38.73 7.17
C LYS A 53 -1.32 37.82 6.50
N GLY A 54 -0.13 38.35 6.24
CA GLY A 54 0.96 37.63 5.57
C GLY A 54 1.13 38.01 4.10
N TRP A 55 2.20 37.48 3.49
CA TRP A 55 2.61 37.82 2.12
C TRP A 55 1.58 37.45 1.06
N GLY A 56 0.82 36.37 1.25
CA GLY A 56 -0.19 35.98 0.28
C GLY A 56 -1.40 36.91 0.22
N ASP A 57 -1.79 37.53 1.34
CA ASP A 57 -2.81 38.59 1.32
C ASP A 57 -2.25 39.86 0.68
N TRP A 58 -1.03 40.25 1.06
CA TRP A 58 -0.38 41.46 0.58
C TRP A 58 -0.14 41.46 -0.93
N LEU A 59 0.43 40.38 -1.47
CA LEU A 59 0.76 40.25 -2.89
C LEU A 59 -0.40 39.67 -3.71
N GLY A 60 -1.46 39.20 -3.06
CA GLY A 60 -2.61 38.59 -3.74
C GLY A 60 -2.34 37.20 -4.30
N THR A 61 -1.28 36.52 -3.84
CA THR A 61 -0.94 35.16 -4.32
C THR A 61 -1.84 34.07 -3.72
N GLY A 62 -2.71 34.43 -2.75
CA GLY A 62 -3.59 33.47 -2.07
C GLY A 62 -2.85 32.50 -1.14
N TYR A 63 -1.53 32.66 -0.95
CA TYR A 63 -0.75 31.83 -0.05
C TYR A 63 -1.10 32.13 1.43
N ILE A 64 -1.72 31.16 2.09
CA ILE A 64 -1.95 31.20 3.54
C ILE A 64 -0.80 30.49 4.25
N ALA A 65 -0.12 31.21 5.14
CA ALA A 65 0.96 30.64 5.95
C ALA A 65 0.42 29.46 6.79
N PRO A 66 1.18 28.36 6.97
CA PRO A 66 0.71 27.16 7.65
C PRO A 66 0.04 27.42 9.01
N ILE A 67 0.57 28.37 9.79
CA ILE A 67 0.06 28.73 11.13
C ILE A 67 -1.34 29.34 11.11
N TYR A 68 -1.78 29.92 9.99
CA TYR A 68 -3.10 30.54 9.85
C TYR A 68 -4.07 29.69 9.02
N ARG A 69 -3.68 28.48 8.61
CA ARG A 69 -4.57 27.60 7.84
C ARG A 69 -5.62 26.99 8.76
N GLN A 70 -6.87 27.36 8.52
CA GLN A 70 -8.03 26.68 9.09
C GLN A 70 -8.47 25.59 8.12
N TYR A 71 -8.40 24.34 8.55
CA TYR A 71 -8.85 23.21 7.76
C TYR A 71 -10.26 22.79 8.17
N CYS A 72 -11.07 22.37 7.20
CA CYS A 72 -12.36 21.75 7.44
C CYS A 72 -12.20 20.41 8.18
N SER A 73 -13.31 19.86 8.67
CA SER A 73 -13.28 18.57 9.36
C SER A 73 -12.82 17.43 8.44
N PHE A 74 -12.35 16.33 9.03
CA PHE A 74 -11.97 15.13 8.28
C PHE A 74 -13.10 14.64 7.35
N ASN A 75 -14.34 14.64 7.82
CA ASN A 75 -15.49 14.16 7.06
C ASN A 75 -15.80 15.06 5.85
N GLU A 76 -15.68 16.38 5.99
CA GLU A 76 -15.88 17.34 4.89
C GLU A 76 -14.78 17.24 3.84
N ALA A 77 -13.52 17.16 4.28
CA ALA A 77 -12.37 16.94 3.39
C ALA A 77 -12.52 15.63 2.62
N ARG A 78 -12.94 14.56 3.31
CA ARG A 78 -13.20 13.25 2.72
C ARG A 78 -14.34 13.27 1.72
N LYS A 79 -15.46 13.93 2.06
CA LYS A 79 -16.61 14.10 1.15
C LYS A 79 -16.17 14.77 -0.15
N TYR A 80 -15.43 15.88 -0.03
CA TYR A 80 -14.86 16.56 -1.20
C TYR A 80 -13.90 15.68 -1.99
N ALA A 81 -12.95 15.01 -1.33
CA ALA A 81 -11.98 14.15 -2.01
C ALA A 81 -12.65 13.05 -2.85
N ARG A 82 -13.76 12.49 -2.35
CA ARG A 82 -14.55 11.48 -3.05
C ARG A 82 -15.29 12.04 -4.27
N THR A 83 -15.76 13.28 -4.23
CA THR A 83 -16.39 13.92 -5.41
C THR A 83 -15.44 14.08 -6.59
N LEU A 84 -14.12 14.06 -6.36
CA LEU A 84 -13.12 14.20 -7.41
C LEU A 84 -12.83 12.88 -8.15
N GLY A 85 -13.29 11.73 -7.62
CA GLY A 85 -13.07 10.41 -8.25
C GLY A 85 -11.61 9.96 -8.30
N LEU A 86 -10.71 10.61 -7.56
CA LEU A 86 -9.28 10.31 -7.55
C LEU A 86 -9.01 8.97 -6.88
N LYS A 87 -8.16 8.14 -7.47
CA LYS A 87 -7.91 6.78 -6.98
C LYS A 87 -6.65 6.66 -6.14
N ARG A 88 -5.68 7.55 -6.37
CA ARG A 88 -4.33 7.44 -5.80
C ARG A 88 -3.82 8.74 -5.19
N ARG A 89 -2.79 8.62 -4.35
CA ARG A 89 -2.11 9.74 -3.70
C ARG A 89 -1.49 10.71 -4.70
N ASP A 90 -0.89 10.19 -5.77
CA ASP A 90 -0.25 10.97 -6.83
C ASP A 90 -1.27 11.85 -7.57
N GLU A 91 -2.45 11.30 -7.86
CA GLU A 91 -3.58 12.06 -8.43
C GLU A 91 -4.05 13.17 -7.46
N TRP A 92 -4.17 12.86 -6.18
CA TRP A 92 -4.45 13.87 -5.14
C TRP A 92 -3.40 14.97 -5.09
N ASN A 93 -2.12 14.61 -5.14
CA ASN A 93 -1.03 15.59 -5.13
C ASN A 93 -1.07 16.48 -6.37
N ALA A 94 -1.28 15.91 -7.55
CA ALA A 94 -1.40 16.64 -8.82
C ALA A 94 -2.59 17.61 -8.80
N HIS A 95 -3.77 17.15 -8.37
CA HIS A 95 -4.96 17.98 -8.20
C HIS A 95 -4.69 19.18 -7.28
N ASN A 96 -4.02 18.95 -6.15
CA ASN A 96 -3.69 20.01 -5.20
C ASN A 96 -2.67 21.01 -5.77
N ILE A 97 -1.71 20.58 -6.58
CA ILE A 97 -0.76 21.48 -7.25
C ILE A 97 -1.52 22.39 -8.22
N LEU A 98 -2.40 21.82 -9.04
CA LEU A 98 -3.22 22.58 -9.99
C LEU A 98 -4.15 23.56 -9.28
N ARG A 99 -4.73 23.15 -8.15
CA ARG A 99 -5.55 24.00 -7.28
C ARG A 99 -4.78 25.22 -6.78
N THR A 100 -3.50 25.07 -6.42
CA THR A 100 -2.69 26.19 -5.92
C THR A 100 -2.19 27.15 -7.00
N LYS A 101 -2.09 26.71 -8.26
CA LYS A 101 -1.64 27.55 -9.39
C LYS A 101 -2.76 28.43 -9.96
N ARG A 102 -4.01 27.95 -9.90
CA ARG A 102 -5.18 28.73 -10.30
C ARG A 102 -5.50 29.72 -9.17
N GLN A 103 -5.04 30.96 -9.32
CA GLN A 103 -5.29 32.12 -8.43
C GLN A 103 -6.79 32.51 -8.37
N ASN A 104 -7.71 31.55 -8.25
CA ASN A 104 -9.14 31.80 -8.24
C ASN A 104 -9.71 31.50 -6.84
N SER A 105 -10.47 32.46 -6.30
CA SER A 105 -11.02 32.45 -4.94
C SER A 105 -12.05 31.33 -4.66
N LYS A 106 -12.41 30.53 -5.67
CA LYS A 106 -13.30 29.37 -5.55
C LYS A 106 -12.59 28.07 -5.16
N THR A 107 -11.30 28.10 -4.88
CA THR A 107 -10.56 26.91 -4.46
C THR A 107 -10.81 26.61 -2.97
N ARG A 108 -11.22 25.36 -2.66
CA ARG A 108 -11.42 24.82 -1.30
C ARG A 108 -10.09 24.75 -0.54
N ASN A 109 -9.56 25.90 -0.12
CA ASN A 109 -8.27 26.02 0.58
C ASN A 109 -8.32 25.51 2.02
N ASP A 110 -9.53 25.26 2.52
CA ASP A 110 -9.87 24.58 3.77
C ASP A 110 -9.63 23.06 3.72
N VAL A 111 -9.43 22.46 2.53
CA VAL A 111 -9.07 21.04 2.42
C VAL A 111 -7.55 20.91 2.36
N PRO A 112 -6.89 20.21 3.31
CA PRO A 112 -5.44 20.15 3.39
C PRO A 112 -4.81 19.39 2.22
N ARG A 113 -3.63 19.86 1.77
CA ARG A 113 -2.83 19.17 0.76
C ARG A 113 -2.31 17.83 1.26
N ASP A 114 -1.97 17.76 2.54
CA ASP A 114 -1.58 16.53 3.23
C ASP A 114 -2.56 16.21 4.36
N PRO A 115 -3.70 15.55 4.04
CA PRO A 115 -4.69 15.17 5.03
C PRO A 115 -4.13 14.25 6.13
N ARG A 116 -3.07 13.47 5.86
CA ARG A 116 -2.45 12.58 6.85
C ARG A 116 -1.85 13.37 8.02
N SER A 117 -1.16 14.48 7.74
CA SER A 117 -0.52 15.27 8.80
C SER A 117 -1.51 16.10 9.60
N VAL A 118 -2.66 16.44 9.01
CA VAL A 118 -3.73 17.22 9.66
C VAL A 118 -4.66 16.33 10.48
N TYR A 119 -5.16 15.25 9.89
CA TYR A 119 -6.16 14.37 10.52
C TYR A 119 -5.53 13.11 11.12
N LYS A 120 -4.42 13.26 11.85
CA LYS A 120 -3.59 12.12 12.31
C LYS A 120 -4.38 11.05 13.06
N LYS A 121 -5.38 11.44 13.86
CA LYS A 121 -6.19 10.53 14.69
C LYS A 121 -7.23 9.77 13.85
N GLU A 122 -7.84 10.44 12.87
CA GLU A 122 -8.88 9.87 12.01
C GLU A 122 -8.31 9.19 10.76
N TRP A 123 -7.04 9.39 10.45
CA TRP A 123 -6.40 8.94 9.22
C TRP A 123 -6.24 7.41 9.17
N LYS A 124 -7.08 6.77 8.34
CA LYS A 124 -7.03 5.31 8.08
C LYS A 124 -6.38 4.95 6.73
N GLY A 125 -5.68 5.90 6.13
CA GLY A 125 -5.01 5.72 4.83
C GLY A 125 -5.79 6.25 3.63
N TRP A 126 -5.11 6.26 2.48
CA TRP A 126 -5.62 6.87 1.24
C TRP A 126 -6.90 6.21 0.73
N GLY A 127 -7.07 4.90 0.85
CA GLY A 127 -8.30 4.25 0.40
C GLY A 127 -9.53 4.66 1.21
N ASN A 128 -9.39 4.90 2.51
CA ASN A 128 -10.47 5.44 3.34
C ASN A 128 -10.82 6.88 2.95
N PHE A 129 -9.79 7.71 2.74
CA PHE A 129 -9.96 9.12 2.39
C PHE A 129 -10.53 9.34 0.98
N LEU A 130 -9.97 8.68 -0.02
CA LEU A 130 -10.39 8.80 -1.43
C LEU A 130 -11.62 7.96 -1.78
N GLY A 131 -12.00 7.00 -0.94
CA GLY A 131 -13.16 6.13 -1.20
C GLY A 131 -12.87 4.97 -2.15
N THR A 132 -11.62 4.54 -2.30
CA THR A 132 -11.24 3.39 -3.14
C THR A 132 -11.29 2.06 -2.40
N GLU A 133 -11.63 2.06 -1.11
CA GLU A 133 -11.63 0.87 -0.23
C GLU A 133 -10.28 0.14 -0.12
N ASN A 134 -9.21 0.69 -0.71
CA ASN A 134 -7.88 0.13 -0.66
C ASN A 134 -7.33 0.19 0.77
N ILE A 135 -7.26 -0.97 1.43
CA ILE A 135 -6.65 -1.12 2.74
C ILE A 135 -5.13 -1.23 2.56
N ALA A 136 -4.37 -0.37 3.25
CA ALA A 136 -2.92 -0.44 3.25
C ALA A 136 -2.45 -1.83 3.70
N PRO A 137 -1.39 -2.42 3.10
CA PRO A 137 -0.94 -3.77 3.44
C PRO A 137 -0.74 -4.01 4.94
N ILE A 138 -0.18 -3.03 5.66
CA ILE A 138 0.06 -3.10 7.10
C ILE A 138 -1.22 -3.14 7.95
N SER A 139 -2.33 -2.62 7.41
CA SER A 139 -3.62 -2.57 8.09
C SER A 139 -4.54 -3.74 7.72
N LYS A 140 -4.12 -4.61 6.79
CA LYS A 140 -4.90 -5.81 6.43
C LYS A 140 -4.83 -6.80 7.58
N LYS A 141 -5.99 -7.11 8.16
CA LYS A 141 -6.16 -8.18 9.13
C LYS A 141 -6.62 -9.43 8.38
N TYR A 142 -5.80 -10.47 8.39
CA TYR A 142 -6.14 -11.77 7.84
C TYR A 142 -6.63 -12.69 8.96
N ARG A 143 -7.58 -13.57 8.65
CA ARG A 143 -8.08 -14.57 9.62
C ARG A 143 -7.00 -15.60 9.97
N SER A 144 -7.25 -16.45 10.95
CA SER A 144 -6.27 -17.46 11.35
C SER A 144 -5.99 -18.44 10.21
N PHE A 145 -4.78 -19.02 10.19
CA PHE A 145 -4.42 -20.00 9.17
C PHE A 145 -5.42 -21.16 9.09
N LYS A 146 -5.87 -21.67 10.24
CA LYS A 146 -6.81 -22.80 10.33
C LYS A 146 -8.16 -22.47 9.69
N GLU A 147 -8.72 -21.30 9.99
CA GLU A 147 -10.00 -20.86 9.41
C GLU A 147 -9.87 -20.53 7.92
N ALA A 148 -8.76 -19.89 7.53
CA ALA A 148 -8.49 -19.55 6.14
C ALA A 148 -8.33 -20.82 5.28
N ARG A 149 -7.56 -21.80 5.77
CA ARG A 149 -7.37 -23.11 5.14
C ARG A 149 -8.69 -23.86 5.00
N LYS A 150 -9.52 -23.89 6.06
CA LYS A 150 -10.85 -24.54 5.99
C LYS A 150 -11.70 -23.94 4.87
N PHE A 151 -11.78 -22.61 4.78
CA PHE A 151 -12.47 -21.92 3.69
C PHE A 151 -11.89 -22.28 2.32
N VAL A 152 -10.56 -22.30 2.16
CA VAL A 152 -9.94 -22.64 0.88
C VAL A 152 -10.22 -24.09 0.47
N HIS A 153 -10.28 -25.03 1.42
CA HIS A 153 -10.63 -26.43 1.15
C HIS A 153 -12.06 -26.57 0.60
N GLU A 154 -13.00 -25.76 1.07
CA GLU A 154 -14.39 -25.74 0.58
C GLU A 154 -14.48 -25.29 -0.88
N LEU A 155 -13.48 -24.55 -1.39
CA LEU A 155 -13.44 -24.11 -2.79
C LEU A 155 -13.05 -25.22 -3.78
N LYS A 156 -12.48 -26.34 -3.29
CA LYS A 156 -12.05 -27.50 -4.09
C LYS A 156 -11.17 -27.13 -5.29
N LEU A 157 -10.25 -26.19 -5.10
CA LEU A 157 -9.30 -25.77 -6.12
C LEU A 157 -8.11 -26.74 -6.15
N GLU A 158 -7.70 -27.17 -7.33
CA GLU A 158 -6.72 -28.25 -7.47
C GLU A 158 -5.28 -27.74 -7.69
N SER A 159 -5.14 -26.46 -8.04
CA SER A 159 -3.86 -25.90 -8.47
C SER A 159 -3.61 -24.48 -7.97
N ARG A 160 -2.33 -24.09 -7.92
CA ARG A 160 -1.93 -22.71 -7.62
C ARG A 160 -2.46 -21.73 -8.67
N GLN A 161 -2.56 -22.19 -9.92
CA GLN A 161 -3.08 -21.42 -11.04
C GLN A 161 -4.57 -21.14 -10.86
N GLU A 162 -5.36 -22.14 -10.45
CA GLU A 162 -6.76 -21.95 -10.09
C GLU A 162 -6.93 -21.00 -8.91
N TRP A 163 -6.12 -21.15 -7.86
CA TRP A 163 -6.11 -20.21 -6.74
C TRP A 163 -5.91 -18.76 -7.19
N GLN A 164 -4.89 -18.52 -8.02
CA GLN A 164 -4.62 -17.18 -8.54
C GLN A 164 -5.78 -16.65 -9.37
N LYS A 165 -6.33 -17.45 -10.29
CA LYS A 165 -7.48 -17.06 -11.11
C LYS A 165 -8.70 -16.75 -10.25
N TYR A 166 -8.99 -17.57 -9.25
CA TYR A 166 -10.11 -17.39 -8.33
C TYR A 166 -9.95 -16.10 -7.50
N TYR A 167 -8.75 -15.83 -7.00
CA TYR A 167 -8.44 -14.60 -6.28
C TYR A 167 -8.64 -13.35 -7.16
N MET A 168 -8.17 -13.38 -8.41
CA MET A 168 -8.30 -12.24 -9.33
C MET A 168 -9.75 -11.92 -9.72
N LYS A 169 -10.65 -12.93 -9.69
CA LYS A 169 -12.09 -12.71 -9.90
C LYS A 169 -12.76 -11.91 -8.77
N GLY A 170 -12.05 -11.63 -7.66
CA GLY A 170 -12.55 -10.79 -6.57
C GLY A 170 -13.62 -11.43 -5.68
N LYS A 171 -13.90 -12.73 -5.85
CA LYS A 171 -14.87 -13.48 -5.03
C LYS A 171 -14.31 -13.97 -3.68
N ILE A 172 -13.09 -13.57 -3.33
CA ILE A 172 -12.43 -13.97 -2.08
C ILE A 172 -12.72 -12.96 -0.97
N PRO A 173 -13.07 -13.40 0.25
CA PRO A 173 -13.16 -12.54 1.42
C PRO A 173 -11.90 -11.71 1.64
N LYS A 174 -12.05 -10.42 2.00
CA LYS A 174 -10.94 -9.45 2.13
C LYS A 174 -9.88 -9.85 3.18
N ASP A 175 -10.23 -10.77 4.08
CA ASP A 175 -9.41 -11.31 5.17
C ASP A 175 -8.72 -12.65 4.81
N ILE A 176 -8.76 -13.05 3.53
CA ILE A 176 -7.98 -14.16 2.98
C ILE A 176 -6.85 -13.58 2.12
N PRO A 177 -5.58 -13.91 2.39
CA PRO A 177 -4.45 -13.33 1.68
C PRO A 177 -4.29 -13.91 0.28
N LYS A 178 -3.83 -13.08 -0.67
CA LYS A 178 -3.41 -13.53 -2.01
C LYS A 178 -2.24 -14.51 -1.97
N HIS A 179 -1.27 -14.19 -1.12
CA HIS A 179 -0.01 -14.89 -0.91
C HIS A 179 -0.03 -15.49 0.50
N PRO A 180 -0.69 -16.64 0.70
CA PRO A 180 -0.75 -17.30 1.99
C PRO A 180 0.62 -17.77 2.48
N GLU A 181 1.57 -18.03 1.58
CA GLU A 181 2.96 -18.37 1.92
C GLU A 181 3.65 -17.27 2.75
N ASP A 182 3.43 -16.01 2.41
CA ASP A 182 4.01 -14.87 3.13
C ASP A 182 3.26 -14.60 4.42
N THR A 183 1.94 -14.72 4.39
CA THR A 183 1.06 -14.39 5.52
C THR A 183 1.15 -15.43 6.64
N TYR A 184 1.35 -16.70 6.28
CA TYR A 184 1.28 -17.83 7.21
C TYR A 184 2.61 -18.59 7.36
N LYS A 185 3.73 -18.08 6.83
CA LYS A 185 5.06 -18.73 6.85
C LYS A 185 5.42 -19.42 8.17
N ASN A 186 5.15 -18.75 9.30
CA ASN A 186 5.42 -19.25 10.66
C ASN A 186 4.14 -19.49 11.48
N LYS A 187 3.00 -19.65 10.80
CA LYS A 187 1.66 -19.80 11.40
C LYS A 187 0.95 -21.08 10.94
N GLY A 188 1.73 -22.11 10.60
CA GLY A 188 1.22 -23.41 10.16
C GLY A 188 1.25 -23.65 8.65
N TRP A 189 1.80 -22.73 7.85
CA TRP A 189 1.98 -22.95 6.41
C TRP A 189 2.84 -24.18 6.10
N LYS A 190 2.30 -25.12 5.32
CA LYS A 190 2.97 -26.34 4.88
C LYS A 190 3.12 -26.45 3.36
N GLY A 191 2.86 -25.35 2.65
CA GLY A 191 2.89 -25.31 1.19
C GLY A 191 1.50 -25.37 0.56
N MET A 192 1.48 -25.22 -0.76
CA MET A 192 0.25 -25.00 -1.50
C MET A 192 -0.70 -26.21 -1.50
N GLY A 193 -0.17 -27.44 -1.47
CA GLY A 193 -1.04 -28.62 -1.44
C GLY A 193 -1.78 -28.80 -0.13
N ASP A 194 -1.18 -28.41 1.00
CA ASP A 194 -1.89 -28.35 2.28
C ASP A 194 -2.93 -27.23 2.31
N TRP A 195 -2.58 -26.06 1.77
CA TRP A 195 -3.48 -24.92 1.67
C TRP A 195 -4.72 -25.18 0.82
N LEU A 196 -4.54 -25.85 -0.32
CA LEU A 196 -5.62 -26.18 -1.25
C LEU A 196 -6.36 -27.46 -0.86
N GLY A 197 -5.79 -28.28 0.02
CA GLY A 197 -6.39 -29.57 0.40
C GLY A 197 -6.13 -30.69 -0.59
N THR A 198 -5.21 -30.49 -1.54
CA THR A 198 -4.84 -31.51 -2.54
C THR A 198 -3.82 -32.52 -2.02
N GLY A 199 -3.19 -32.24 -0.87
CA GLY A 199 -2.15 -33.10 -0.31
C GLY A 199 -0.84 -33.11 -1.10
N TYR A 200 -0.72 -32.28 -2.15
CA TYR A 200 0.50 -32.19 -2.95
C TYR A 200 1.69 -31.65 -2.14
N ILE A 201 2.78 -32.41 -2.10
CA ILE A 201 4.06 -32.02 -1.49
C ILE A 201 5.10 -31.86 -2.60
N ALA A 202 5.69 -30.66 -2.69
CA ALA A 202 6.74 -30.37 -3.66
C ALA A 202 7.95 -31.28 -3.45
N ASN A 203 8.60 -31.72 -4.54
CA ASN A 203 9.67 -32.73 -4.49
C ASN A 203 10.78 -32.39 -3.50
N ARG A 204 11.20 -31.13 -3.42
CA ARG A 204 12.25 -30.65 -2.49
C ARG A 204 11.88 -30.75 -1.01
N ASP A 205 10.57 -30.77 -0.71
CA ASP A 205 10.04 -30.76 0.65
C ASP A 205 9.65 -32.18 1.11
N ARG A 206 9.76 -33.18 0.22
CA ARG A 206 9.49 -34.57 0.55
C ARG A 206 10.62 -35.12 1.41
N LYS A 207 10.25 -35.64 2.58
CA LYS A 207 11.18 -36.29 3.51
C LYS A 207 10.96 -37.79 3.45
N TYR A 208 11.87 -38.50 2.82
CA TYR A 208 11.82 -39.95 2.74
C TYR A 208 12.64 -40.61 3.85
N LEU A 209 12.29 -41.84 4.21
CA LEU A 209 13.07 -42.68 5.10
C LEU A 209 14.49 -42.94 4.53
N PRO A 210 15.50 -43.15 5.37
CA PRO A 210 16.80 -43.64 4.92
C PRO A 210 16.67 -44.93 4.09
N PRO A 211 17.58 -45.21 3.14
CA PRO A 211 17.43 -46.30 2.17
C PRO A 211 17.12 -47.68 2.79
N ILE A 212 17.75 -48.00 3.92
CA ILE A 212 17.57 -49.29 4.61
C ILE A 212 16.18 -49.38 5.25
N GLU A 213 15.80 -48.37 6.02
CA GLU A 213 14.48 -48.28 6.65
C GLU A 213 13.36 -48.24 5.61
N ALA A 214 13.54 -47.47 4.55
CA ALA A 214 12.61 -47.39 3.43
C ALA A 214 12.37 -48.75 2.77
N LYS A 215 13.44 -49.53 2.59
CA LYS A 215 13.37 -50.89 2.02
C LYS A 215 12.62 -51.86 2.94
N ILE A 216 12.85 -51.77 4.25
CA ILE A 216 12.17 -52.61 5.26
C ILE A 216 10.67 -52.30 5.25
N GLU A 217 10.30 -51.03 5.38
CA GLU A 217 8.90 -50.60 5.41
C GLU A 217 8.19 -50.88 4.09
N ALA A 218 8.83 -50.61 2.95
CA ALA A 218 8.26 -50.90 1.65
C ALA A 218 7.96 -52.39 1.45
N ARG A 219 8.82 -53.30 1.95
CA ARG A 219 8.58 -54.74 1.90
C ARG A 219 7.37 -55.16 2.73
N LYS A 220 7.22 -54.61 3.94
CA LYS A 220 6.05 -54.88 4.79
C LYS A 220 4.76 -54.45 4.10
N ILE A 221 4.74 -53.25 3.53
CA ILE A 221 3.58 -52.71 2.82
C ILE A 221 3.28 -53.51 1.55
N ALA A 222 4.30 -53.83 0.76
CA ALA A 222 4.13 -54.61 -0.46
C ALA A 222 3.53 -55.99 -0.16
N LYS A 223 4.00 -56.68 0.90
CA LYS A 223 3.43 -57.94 1.37
C LYS A 223 1.97 -57.77 1.80
N LYS A 224 1.67 -56.74 2.61
CA LYS A 224 0.31 -56.46 3.11
C LYS A 224 -0.68 -56.14 1.99
N LEU A 225 -0.25 -55.40 0.97
CA LEU A 225 -1.09 -54.94 -0.14
C LEU A 225 -1.05 -55.87 -1.37
N GLY A 226 -0.30 -56.97 -1.32
CA GLY A 226 -0.16 -57.89 -2.45
C GLY A 226 0.56 -57.29 -3.68
N ILE A 227 1.40 -56.28 -3.48
CA ILE A 227 2.14 -55.60 -4.55
C ILE A 227 3.33 -56.47 -4.98
N LYS A 228 3.34 -56.88 -6.25
CA LYS A 228 4.37 -57.73 -6.85
C LYS A 228 5.24 -57.02 -7.90
N THR A 229 4.78 -55.89 -8.45
CA THR A 229 5.51 -55.17 -9.51
C THR A 229 5.75 -53.70 -9.16
N PRO A 230 6.78 -53.06 -9.75
CA PRO A 230 7.01 -51.62 -9.60
C PRO A 230 5.81 -50.76 -10.05
N ARG A 231 5.07 -51.23 -11.07
CA ARG A 231 3.85 -50.56 -11.54
C ARG A 231 2.75 -50.58 -10.48
N GLN A 232 2.51 -51.74 -9.87
CA GLN A 232 1.55 -51.86 -8.77
C GLN A 232 1.93 -51.00 -7.55
N TRP A 233 3.24 -50.88 -7.27
CA TRP A 233 3.73 -49.95 -6.25
C TRP A 233 3.39 -48.49 -6.57
N HIS A 234 3.69 -48.07 -7.80
CA HIS A 234 3.43 -46.70 -8.26
C HIS A 234 1.94 -46.37 -8.27
N ASP A 235 1.09 -47.31 -8.69
CA ASP A 235 -0.37 -47.14 -8.68
C ASP A 235 -0.92 -47.03 -7.25
N ALA A 236 -0.42 -47.88 -6.33
CA ALA A 236 -0.75 -47.77 -4.91
C ALA A 236 -0.28 -46.44 -4.29
N TYR A 237 0.89 -45.93 -4.72
CA TYR A 237 1.42 -44.64 -4.30
C TYR A 237 0.52 -43.49 -4.76
N LYS A 238 0.10 -43.49 -6.03
CA LYS A 238 -0.86 -42.50 -6.57
C LYS A 238 -2.21 -42.55 -5.86
N ALA A 239 -2.64 -43.75 -5.46
CA ALA A 239 -3.88 -43.95 -4.71
C ALA A 239 -3.76 -43.56 -3.22
N GLY A 240 -2.63 -43.02 -2.75
CA GLY A 240 -2.43 -42.61 -1.36
C GLY A 240 -2.31 -43.77 -0.37
N LYS A 241 -2.14 -45.01 -0.85
CA LYS A 241 -2.01 -46.22 -0.01
C LYS A 241 -0.59 -46.42 0.51
N ILE A 242 0.38 -45.70 -0.05
CA ILE A 242 1.77 -45.70 0.39
C ILE A 242 1.99 -44.46 1.27
N PRO A 243 2.57 -44.62 2.47
CA PRO A 243 2.94 -43.49 3.33
C PRO A 243 3.82 -42.46 2.62
N SER A 244 3.62 -41.16 2.90
CA SER A 244 4.30 -40.06 2.21
C SER A 244 5.81 -39.99 2.44
N ASN A 245 6.34 -40.73 3.43
CA ASN A 245 7.77 -40.89 3.71
C ASN A 245 8.43 -42.01 2.88
N LEU A 246 7.71 -42.64 1.96
CA LEU A 246 8.25 -43.54 0.95
C LEU A 246 8.04 -42.95 -0.45
N PRO A 247 9.04 -43.06 -1.35
CA PRO A 247 8.89 -42.56 -2.71
C PRO A 247 8.02 -43.49 -3.58
N GLY A 248 7.37 -42.90 -4.58
CA GLY A 248 6.65 -43.66 -5.61
C GLY A 248 7.54 -44.52 -6.50
N SER A 249 8.85 -44.25 -6.51
CA SER A 249 9.87 -45.14 -7.10
C SER A 249 11.03 -45.30 -6.13
N LEU A 250 11.10 -46.46 -5.48
CA LEU A 250 12.19 -46.82 -4.56
C LEU A 250 13.53 -46.87 -5.29
N TRP A 251 13.56 -47.49 -6.48
CA TRP A 251 14.77 -47.59 -7.28
C TRP A 251 15.24 -46.21 -7.75
N GLY A 252 14.37 -45.42 -8.39
CA GLY A 252 14.74 -44.09 -8.90
C GLY A 252 15.19 -43.11 -7.81
N THR A 253 14.71 -43.27 -6.58
CA THR A 253 15.07 -42.38 -5.45
C THR A 253 16.37 -42.81 -4.78
N TYR A 254 16.54 -44.10 -4.48
CA TYR A 254 17.67 -44.58 -3.65
C TYR A 254 18.84 -45.15 -4.46
N TYR A 255 18.67 -45.45 -5.75
CA TYR A 255 19.76 -45.97 -6.60
C TYR A 255 20.88 -44.94 -6.78
N TYR A 256 20.53 -43.66 -7.00
CA TYR A 256 21.50 -42.58 -7.20
C TYR A 256 22.22 -42.11 -5.93
N GLU A 257 21.61 -42.26 -4.74
CA GLU A 257 22.28 -41.93 -3.47
C GLU A 257 23.45 -42.87 -3.16
N ARG A 258 23.37 -44.12 -3.61
CA ARG A 258 24.42 -45.13 -3.41
C ARG A 258 25.67 -44.86 -4.25
N GLU A 259 25.51 -44.27 -5.43
CA GLU A 259 26.61 -43.91 -6.33
C GLU A 259 27.24 -42.56 -5.96
N LYS A 260 26.47 -41.60 -5.41
CA LYS A 260 27.01 -40.33 -4.91
C LYS A 260 27.89 -40.46 -3.65
N ARG A 261 27.67 -41.49 -2.82
CA ARG A 261 28.47 -41.73 -1.60
C ARG A 261 29.77 -42.52 -1.84
N LYS A 262 30.02 -42.95 -3.09
CA LYS A 262 31.23 -43.68 -3.49
C LYS A 262 32.30 -42.77 -4.14
N LYS A 263 32.02 -41.47 -4.28
CA LYS A 263 32.98 -40.43 -4.65
C LYS A 263 33.25 -39.56 -3.45
#